data_AF-A0AAN6JXG9-F1
#
_entry.id   AF-A0AAN6JXG9-F1
#
_cell.length_a   1.000
_cell.length_b   1.000
_cell.length_c   1.000
_cell.angle_alpha   90.00
_cell.angle_beta   90.00
_cell.angle_gamma   90.00
#
_symmetry.space_group_name_H-M   'P 1'
#
loop_
_entity.id
_entity.type
_entity.pdbx_description
1 polymer ?
#
loop_
_entity_poly.entity_id
_entity_poly.type
_entity_poly.pdbx_seq_one_letter_code
_entity_poly.pdbx_strand_id
1 'polypeptide(L)'
;AEQTTQLVLELQQCARDAGHPVPLAIGLDQENGGVNSLFDEIYIRQYPSAMGLAATGSRKLAYEVAKATAEEIATCGINLMMGPCLDVLTN
;
A
#
# COMPACT_ATOMS: atom_id res chain seq x y z
N ALA A 1 2.39 0.32 11.85
CA ALA A 1 0.95 0.56 11.56
C ALA A 1 0.33 1.66 12.44
N GLU A 2 0.49 1.61 13.77
CA GLU A 2 -0.18 2.55 14.70
C GLU A 2 0.14 4.02 14.43
N GLN A 3 1.43 4.39 14.35
CA GLN A 3 1.83 5.78 14.08
C GLN A 3 1.32 6.31 12.74
N THR A 4 1.32 5.48 11.70
CA THR A 4 0.75 5.85 10.39
C THR A 4 -0.74 6.09 10.47
N THR A 5 -1.47 5.24 11.22
CA THR A 5 -2.91 5.41 11.44
C THR A 5 -3.21 6.75 12.13
N GLN A 6 -2.45 7.07 13.17
CA GLN A 6 -2.59 8.35 13.89
C GLN A 6 -2.27 9.54 12.99
N LEU A 7 -1.19 9.47 12.22
CA LEU A 7 -0.81 10.51 11.25
C LEU A 7 -1.90 10.72 10.19
N VAL A 8 -2.44 9.64 9.62
CA VAL A 8 -3.51 9.73 8.63
C VAL A 8 -4.77 10.37 9.23
N LEU A 9 -5.14 9.99 10.44
CA LEU A 9 -6.28 10.58 11.15
C LEU A 9 -6.08 12.10 11.34
N GLU A 10 -4.90 12.52 11.79
CA GLU A 10 -4.56 13.94 11.96
C GLU A 10 -4.61 14.72 10.65
N LEU A 11 -4.07 14.16 9.56
CA LEU A 11 -4.12 14.79 8.24
C LEU A 11 -5.56 14.95 7.73
N GLN A 12 -6.39 13.92 7.89
CA GLN A 12 -7.80 13.99 7.50
C GLN A 12 -8.59 14.99 8.36
N GLN A 13 -8.30 15.06 9.66
CA GLN A 13 -8.90 16.03 10.56
C GLN A 13 -8.52 17.46 10.15
N CYS A 14 -7.24 17.72 9.87
CA CYS A 14 -6.77 19.01 9.34
C CYS A 14 -7.49 19.42 8.05
N ALA A 15 -7.63 18.50 7.09
CA ALA A 15 -8.33 18.79 5.83
C ALA A 15 -9.81 19.11 6.06
N ARG A 16 -10.47 18.36 6.96
CA ARG A 16 -11.86 18.61 7.34
C ARG A 16 -12.03 19.99 7.99
N ASP A 17 -11.18 20.33 8.96
CA ASP A 17 -11.25 21.60 9.69
C ASP A 17 -10.91 22.80 8.80
N ALA A 18 -10.06 22.61 7.79
CA ALA A 18 -9.79 23.59 6.75
C ALA A 18 -10.93 23.75 5.71
N GLY A 19 -12.00 22.95 5.81
CA GLY A 19 -13.17 23.06 4.96
C GLY A 19 -13.06 22.38 3.59
N HIS A 20 -12.17 21.39 3.44
CA HIS A 20 -12.11 20.61 2.19
C HIS A 20 -13.44 19.87 1.94
N PRO A 21 -13.97 19.88 0.70
CA PRO A 21 -15.28 19.29 0.39
C PRO A 21 -15.26 17.75 0.35
N VAL A 22 -14.07 17.13 0.28
CA VAL A 22 -13.86 15.68 0.22
C VAL A 22 -12.61 15.30 1.03
N PRO A 23 -12.51 14.04 1.52
CA PRO A 23 -11.31 13.55 2.20
C PRO A 23 -10.06 13.57 1.32
N LEU A 24 -8.88 13.59 1.94
CA LEU A 24 -7.61 13.48 1.23
C LEU A 24 -7.44 12.10 0.60
N ALA A 25 -6.87 12.08 -0.61
CA ALA A 25 -6.20 10.91 -1.14
C ALA A 25 -4.81 10.81 -0.48
N ILE A 26 -4.50 9.67 0.11
CA ILE A 26 -3.23 9.40 0.80
C ILE A 26 -2.60 8.20 0.11
N GLY A 27 -1.53 8.50 -0.64
CA GLY A 27 -0.80 7.55 -1.46
C GLY A 27 0.41 6.94 -0.75
N LEU A 28 0.75 5.71 -1.12
CA LEU A 28 1.96 5.02 -0.67
C LEU A 28 2.54 4.13 -1.78
N ASP A 29 3.87 4.12 -1.92
CA ASP A 29 4.61 3.20 -2.78
C ASP A 29 4.81 1.86 -2.04
N GLN A 30 3.77 1.02 -2.07
CA GLN A 30 3.76 -0.29 -1.43
C GLN A 30 3.75 -1.41 -2.47
N GLU A 31 4.84 -1.54 -3.24
CA GLU A 31 4.94 -2.51 -4.34
C GLU A 31 5.42 -3.91 -3.89
N ASN A 32 5.65 -4.08 -2.59
CA ASN A 32 6.30 -5.25 -1.99
C ASN A 32 7.76 -5.40 -2.43
N GLY A 33 8.41 -6.50 -2.04
CA GLY A 33 9.83 -6.71 -2.33
C GLY A 33 10.71 -5.60 -1.73
N GLY A 34 11.45 -4.91 -2.60
CA GLY A 34 12.38 -3.82 -2.21
C GLY A 34 11.74 -2.45 -2.07
N VAL A 35 10.50 -2.26 -2.52
CA VAL A 35 9.74 -1.01 -2.41
C VAL A 35 8.61 -1.23 -1.40
N ASN A 36 8.93 -0.96 -0.14
CA ASN A 36 8.10 -1.29 1.01
C ASN A 36 8.13 -0.11 2.00
N SER A 37 7.38 0.95 1.68
CA SER A 37 7.41 2.20 2.44
C SER A 37 6.84 2.08 3.85
N LEU A 38 5.87 1.19 4.08
CA LEU A 38 5.34 0.91 5.41
C LEU A 38 5.73 -0.51 5.84
N PHE A 39 6.33 -0.60 7.03
CA PHE A 39 6.74 -1.86 7.63
C PHE A 39 6.22 -1.97 9.07
N ASP A 40 5.78 -3.17 9.44
CA ASP A 40 5.34 -3.52 10.79
C ASP A 40 5.43 -5.04 10.95
N GLU A 41 6.11 -5.54 11.98
CA GLU A 41 6.32 -6.98 12.16
C GLU A 41 5.02 -7.78 12.44
N ILE A 42 3.98 -7.10 12.92
CA ILE A 42 2.74 -7.73 13.37
C ILE A 42 1.64 -7.54 12.34
N TYR A 43 1.50 -6.33 11.80
CA TYR A 43 0.32 -5.94 11.04
C TYR A 43 0.53 -5.79 9.53
N ILE A 44 1.77 -5.59 9.05
CA ILE A 44 2.05 -5.33 7.63
C ILE A 44 3.05 -6.37 7.11
N ARG A 45 2.56 -7.32 6.33
CA ARG A 45 3.35 -8.44 5.85
C ARG A 45 4.23 -8.02 4.68
N GLN A 46 5.50 -8.42 4.71
CA GLN A 46 6.37 -8.30 3.55
C GLN A 46 6.14 -9.46 2.58
N TYR A 47 5.75 -9.13 1.35
CA TYR A 47 5.59 -10.09 0.26
C TYR A 47 6.76 -10.02 -0.74
N PRO A 48 6.91 -11.05 -1.62
CA PRO A 48 7.88 -10.99 -2.71
C PRO A 48 7.67 -9.80 -3.65
N SER A 49 8.72 -9.38 -4.35
CA SER A 49 8.63 -8.35 -5.40
C SER A 49 7.75 -8.82 -6.58
N ALA A 50 7.38 -7.89 -7.47
CA ALA A 50 6.66 -8.22 -8.71
C ALA A 50 7.33 -9.34 -9.51
N MET A 51 8.67 -9.33 -9.63
CA MET A 51 9.43 -10.40 -10.30
C MET A 51 9.35 -11.73 -9.52
N GLY A 52 9.42 -11.70 -8.19
CA GLY A 52 9.27 -12.88 -7.35
C GLY A 52 7.87 -13.50 -7.46
N LEU A 53 6.82 -12.67 -7.51
CA LEU A 53 5.45 -13.13 -7.76
C LEU A 53 5.30 -13.69 -9.18
N ALA A 54 5.87 -13.05 -10.19
CA ALA A 54 5.84 -13.51 -11.57
C ALA A 54 6.50 -14.90 -11.73
N ALA A 55 7.61 -15.16 -11.02
CA ALA A 55 8.30 -16.44 -11.03
C ALA A 55 7.42 -17.62 -10.53
N THR A 56 6.34 -17.35 -9.80
CA THR A 56 5.37 -18.38 -9.39
C THR A 56 4.46 -18.84 -10.53
N GLY A 57 4.35 -18.08 -11.61
CA GLY A 57 3.43 -18.34 -12.73
C GLY A 57 1.94 -18.24 -12.38
N SER A 58 1.58 -17.76 -11.17
CA SER A 58 0.21 -17.81 -10.65
C SER A 58 -0.44 -16.42 -10.59
N ARG A 59 -1.39 -16.17 -11.50
CA ARG A 59 -2.24 -14.97 -11.46
C ARG A 59 -3.10 -14.88 -10.20
N LYS A 60 -3.54 -16.03 -9.68
CA LYS A 60 -4.31 -16.11 -8.45
C LYS A 60 -3.49 -15.60 -7.27
N LEU A 61 -2.24 -16.05 -7.16
CA LEU A 61 -1.35 -15.61 -6.09
C LEU A 61 -1.01 -14.11 -6.20
N ALA A 62 -0.81 -13.62 -7.42
CA ALA A 62 -0.60 -12.18 -7.65
C ALA A 62 -1.79 -11.34 -7.15
N TYR A 63 -3.02 -11.78 -7.43
CA TYR A 63 -4.23 -11.11 -6.92
C TYR A 63 -4.35 -11.21 -5.39
N GLU A 64 -4.12 -12.39 -4.82
CA GLU A 64 -4.23 -12.61 -3.37
C GLU A 64 -3.23 -11.75 -2.59
N VAL A 65 -1.99 -11.64 -3.08
CA VAL A 65 -0.96 -10.78 -2.49
C VAL A 65 -1.33 -9.31 -2.63
N ALA A 66 -1.70 -8.85 -3.83
CA ALA A 66 -2.09 -7.45 -4.02
C ALA A 66 -3.29 -7.06 -3.16
N LYS A 67 -4.28 -7.95 -3.03
CA LYS A 67 -5.45 -7.75 -2.17
C LYS A 67 -5.04 -7.67 -0.69
N ALA A 68 -4.22 -8.61 -0.22
CA ALA A 68 -3.78 -8.61 1.18
C ALA A 68 -2.95 -7.37 1.51
N THR A 69 -2.00 -6.98 0.65
CA THR A 69 -1.24 -5.74 0.81
C THR A 69 -2.17 -4.52 0.90
N ALA A 70 -3.17 -4.43 0.01
CA ALA A 70 -4.12 -3.33 0.02
C ALA A 70 -5.00 -3.30 1.28
N GLU A 71 -5.48 -4.45 1.75
CA GLU A 71 -6.27 -4.56 2.99
C GLU A 71 -5.43 -4.14 4.22
N GLU A 72 -4.18 -4.57 4.29
CA GLU A 72 -3.25 -4.22 5.38
C GLU A 72 -3.00 -2.71 5.44
N ILE A 73 -2.61 -2.07 4.34
CA ILE A 73 -2.33 -0.62 4.36
C ILE A 73 -3.61 0.22 4.50
N ALA A 74 -4.76 -0.27 4.00
CA ALA A 74 -6.04 0.42 4.15
C ALA A 74 -6.48 0.53 5.61
N THR A 75 -6.11 -0.43 6.46
CA THR A 75 -6.37 -0.34 7.91
C THR A 75 -5.63 0.82 8.57
N CYS A 76 -4.52 1.28 7.97
CA CYS A 76 -3.79 2.47 8.40
C CYS A 76 -4.36 3.78 7.81
N GLY A 77 -5.45 3.70 7.03
CA GLY A 77 -6.10 4.84 6.38
C GLY A 77 -5.49 5.26 5.03
N ILE A 78 -4.51 4.52 4.52
CA ILE A 78 -3.99 4.69 3.16
C ILE A 78 -5.06 4.24 2.17
N ASN A 79 -5.39 5.08 1.19
CA ASN A 79 -6.49 4.80 0.25
C ASN A 79 -6.06 4.82 -1.21
N LEU A 80 -4.76 4.95 -1.47
CA LEU A 80 -4.16 4.86 -2.79
C LEU A 80 -2.82 4.10 -2.68
N MET A 81 -2.74 2.96 -3.37
CA MET A 81 -1.48 2.25 -3.57
C MET A 81 -0.94 2.64 -4.94
N MET A 82 0.28 3.15 -4.99
CA MET A 82 0.93 3.59 -6.24
C MET A 82 1.52 2.38 -6.98
N GLY A 83 0.65 1.59 -7.61
CA GLY A 83 1.05 0.42 -8.36
C GLY A 83 -0.12 -0.34 -8.99
N PRO A 84 0.13 -1.52 -9.56
CA PRO A 84 1.45 -2.16 -9.70
C PRO A 84 2.33 -1.49 -10.77
N CYS A 85 3.65 -1.66 -10.64
CA CYS A 85 4.57 -1.44 -11.77
C CYS A 85 4.21 -2.40 -12.92
N LEU A 86 3.97 -1.85 -14.11
CA LEU A 86 3.64 -2.60 -15.32
C LEU A 86 4.81 -2.61 -16.33
N ASP A 87 6.00 -2.21 -15.88
CA ASP A 87 7.18 -2.18 -16.71
C ASP A 87 7.59 -3.60 -17.11
N VAL A 88 8.04 -3.74 -18.35
CA VAL A 88 8.64 -4.98 -18.84
C VAL A 88 10.14 -4.84 -18.75
N LEU A 89 10.76 -5.54 -17.79
CA LEU A 89 12.19 -5.52 -17.58
C LEU A 89 12.92 -6.29 -18.69
N THR A 90 13.24 -5.60 -19.79
CA THR A 90 14.04 -6.15 -20.91
C THR A 90 15.51 -5.71 -20.88
N ASN A 91 15.90 -4.88 -19.90
CA ASN A 91 17.23 -4.31 -19.67
C ASN A 91 17.50 -4.32 -18.16
#